data_AF-A0A9X2NVB6-F1
#
_entry.id   AF-A0A9X2NVB6-F1
#
_cell.length_a   1.000
_cell.length_b   1.000
_cell.length_c   1.000
_cell.angle_alpha   90.00
_cell.angle_beta   90.00
_cell.angle_gamma   90.00
#
_symmetry.space_group_name_H-M   'P 1'
#
loop_
_entity.id
_entity.type
_entity.pdbx_description
1 polymer ?
#
loop_
_entity_poly.entity_id
_entity_poly.type
_entity_poly.pdbx_seq_one_letter_code
_entity_poly.pdbx_strand_id
1 'polypeptide(L)'
;MKPKTRIQQEVARLSKRLPRLTEEQRAYAFRHCFKHYAVKRADGTNICTECGHSWKSDHDLADTVCGCTCSHCGMELEALRTRKSVFRDMEYFSIVTTCKQYQVIRFFSVKSRYKAGQPAEYSIFEVVQRW
;
A
#
# COMPACT_ATOMS: atom_id res chain seq x y z
N MET A 1 -4.85 19.67 19.98
CA MET A 1 -5.98 20.06 20.86
C MET A 1 -5.55 19.91 22.32
N LYS A 2 -5.89 20.84 23.21
CA LYS A 2 -5.66 20.71 24.66
C LYS A 2 -6.90 20.07 25.31
N PRO A 3 -6.82 18.86 25.89
CA PRO A 3 -7.95 18.20 26.52
C PRO A 3 -8.53 19.01 27.68
N LYS A 4 -9.84 19.27 27.68
CA LYS A 4 -10.54 20.03 28.72
C LYS A 4 -11.48 19.16 29.55
N THR A 5 -12.20 18.23 28.91
CA THR A 5 -13.14 17.35 29.60
C THR A 5 -12.46 16.09 30.11
N ARG A 6 -13.08 15.43 31.11
CA ARG A 6 -12.61 14.13 31.63
C ARG A 6 -12.44 13.08 30.54
N ILE A 7 -13.40 13.01 29.60
CA ILE A 7 -13.35 12.08 28.46
C ILE A 7 -12.18 12.41 27.53
N GLN A 8 -11.99 13.69 27.17
CA GLN A 8 -10.87 14.10 26.33
C GLN A 8 -9.51 13.78 26.96
N GLN A 9 -9.37 13.97 28.28
CA GLN A 9 -8.15 13.64 29.01
C GLN A 9 -7.90 12.12 29.05
N GLU A 10 -8.95 11.32 29.19
CA GLU A 10 -8.86 9.87 29.09
C GLU A 10 -8.42 9.43 27.70
N VAL A 11 -9.10 9.89 26.65
CA VAL A 11 -8.78 9.59 25.24
C VAL A 11 -7.33 9.98 24.92
N ALA A 12 -6.88 11.18 25.31
CA ALA A 12 -5.50 11.62 25.06
C ALA A 12 -4.44 10.73 25.72
N ARG A 13 -4.76 10.11 26.86
CA ARG A 13 -3.88 9.15 27.54
C ARG A 13 -3.93 7.77 26.90
N LEU A 14 -5.11 7.30 26.47
CA LEU A 14 -5.29 6.00 25.83
C LEU A 14 -4.73 5.98 24.39
N SER A 15 -4.86 7.09 23.66
CA SER A 15 -4.29 7.31 22.32
C SER A 15 -2.82 6.91 22.21
N LYS A 16 -2.02 7.25 23.22
CA LYS A 16 -0.58 6.94 23.27
C LYS A 16 -0.27 5.47 23.52
N ARG A 17 -1.26 4.67 23.93
CA ARG A 17 -1.11 3.26 24.31
C ARG A 17 -1.64 2.29 23.25
N LEU A 18 -2.22 2.80 22.16
CA LEU A 18 -2.67 1.95 21.07
C LEU A 18 -1.47 1.23 20.43
N PRO A 19 -1.59 -0.07 20.11
CA PRO A 19 -0.51 -0.82 19.51
C PRO A 19 -0.18 -0.28 18.12
N ARG A 20 1.07 -0.46 17.68
CA ARG A 20 1.43 -0.21 16.27
C ARG A 20 0.72 -1.22 15.37
N LEU A 21 0.65 -0.93 14.07
CA LEU A 21 0.21 -1.94 13.10
C LEU A 21 1.15 -3.14 13.14
N THR A 22 0.56 -4.33 13.06
CA THR A 22 1.30 -5.59 12.86
C THR A 22 1.86 -5.66 11.44
N GLU A 23 2.86 -6.53 11.22
CA GLU A 23 3.42 -6.69 9.87
C GLU A 23 2.39 -7.24 8.89
N GLU A 24 1.46 -8.09 9.34
CA GLU A 24 0.37 -8.61 8.53
C GLU A 24 -0.59 -7.50 8.09
N GLN A 25 -0.94 -6.57 8.99
CA GLN A 25 -1.76 -5.41 8.65
C GLN A 25 -1.04 -4.47 7.68
N ARG A 26 0.27 -4.28 7.84
CA ARG A 26 1.08 -3.47 6.92
C ARG A 26 1.14 -4.11 5.54
N ALA A 27 1.42 -5.41 5.46
CA ALA A 27 1.44 -6.17 4.23
C ALA A 27 0.08 -6.13 3.51
N TYR A 28 -1.02 -6.28 4.27
CA TYR A 28 -2.37 -6.13 3.74
C TYR A 28 -2.58 -4.73 3.13
N ALA A 29 -2.20 -3.67 3.84
CA ALA A 29 -2.32 -2.31 3.33
C ALA A 29 -1.52 -2.10 2.03
N PHE A 30 -0.27 -2.56 1.98
CA PHE A 30 0.58 -2.40 0.78
C PHE A 30 0.02 -3.18 -0.42
N ARG A 31 -0.52 -4.37 -0.17
CA ARG A 31 -1.13 -5.21 -1.22
C ARG A 31 -2.43 -4.61 -1.75
N HIS A 32 -3.28 -4.09 -0.88
CA HIS A 32 -4.67 -3.78 -1.23
C HIS A 32 -5.00 -2.30 -1.38
N CYS A 33 -4.15 -1.39 -0.90
CA CYS A 33 -4.38 0.05 -1.11
C CYS A 33 -4.03 0.49 -2.54
N PHE A 34 -3.15 -0.22 -3.24
CA PHE A 34 -2.65 0.21 -4.55
C PHE A 34 -2.94 -0.83 -5.62
N LYS A 35 -3.13 -0.33 -6.84
CA LYS A 35 -2.99 -1.16 -8.04
C LYS A 35 -1.50 -1.45 -8.27
N HIS A 36 -1.20 -2.66 -8.68
CA HIS A 36 0.14 -3.11 -9.04
C HIS A 36 0.20 -3.36 -10.53
N TYR A 37 1.34 -3.04 -11.15
CA TYR A 37 1.44 -3.05 -12.60
C TYR A 37 2.61 -3.88 -13.13
N ALA A 38 2.44 -4.37 -14.36
CA ALA A 38 3.52 -4.74 -15.24
C ALA A 38 3.73 -3.57 -16.21
N VAL A 39 4.80 -2.79 -16.01
CA VAL A 39 5.12 -1.69 -16.92
C VAL A 39 5.66 -2.26 -18.21
N LYS A 40 4.93 -2.04 -19.30
CA LYS A 40 5.28 -2.52 -20.64
C LYS A 40 6.07 -1.46 -21.40
N ARG A 41 7.28 -1.82 -21.83
CA ARG A 41 8.16 -0.99 -22.66
C ARG A 41 7.93 -1.28 -24.15
N ALA A 42 8.40 -0.36 -25.00
CA ALA A 42 8.20 -0.45 -26.44
C ALA A 42 8.97 -1.62 -27.09
N ASP A 43 10.05 -2.08 -26.46
CA ASP A 43 10.89 -3.22 -26.88
C ASP A 43 10.32 -4.58 -26.44
N GLY A 44 9.10 -4.59 -25.88
CA GLY A 44 8.41 -5.78 -25.37
C GLY A 44 8.81 -6.16 -23.94
N THR A 45 9.67 -5.39 -23.27
CA THR A 45 10.08 -5.68 -21.89
C THR A 45 8.97 -5.30 -20.90
N ASN A 46 8.58 -6.24 -20.04
CA ASN A 46 7.71 -6.05 -18.91
C ASN A 46 8.54 -5.84 -17.64
N ILE A 47 8.10 -4.94 -16.75
CA ILE A 47 8.77 -4.68 -15.46
C ILE A 47 7.72 -4.70 -14.35
N CYS A 48 7.90 -5.58 -13.37
CA CYS A 48 7.03 -5.67 -12.19
C CYS A 48 7.23 -4.45 -11.31
N THR A 49 6.13 -3.76 -10.94
CA THR A 49 6.21 -2.59 -10.06
C THR A 49 6.44 -2.93 -8.60
N GLU A 50 6.25 -4.19 -8.20
CA GLU A 50 6.42 -4.64 -6.82
C GLU A 50 7.88 -5.01 -6.52
N CYS A 51 8.50 -5.87 -7.33
CA CYS A 51 9.84 -6.38 -7.06
C CYS A 51 10.91 -5.92 -8.04
N GLY A 52 10.54 -5.17 -9.10
CA GLY A 52 11.47 -4.69 -10.13
C GLY A 52 11.95 -5.75 -11.14
N HIS A 53 11.47 -7.01 -11.03
CA HIS A 53 11.81 -8.06 -11.97
C HIS A 53 11.40 -7.67 -13.39
N SER A 54 12.26 -7.96 -14.38
CA SER A 54 12.06 -7.60 -15.78
C SER A 54 12.11 -8.85 -16.66
N TRP A 55 11.18 -8.98 -17.61
CA TRP A 55 11.07 -10.14 -18.49
C TRP A 55 10.46 -9.77 -19.84
N LYS A 56 10.56 -10.66 -20.82
CA LYS A 56 9.76 -10.62 -22.06
C LYS A 56 8.74 -11.75 -22.00
N SER A 57 7.50 -11.46 -22.41
CA SER A 57 6.43 -12.46 -22.39
C SER A 57 6.17 -12.98 -23.79
N ASP A 58 6.07 -14.30 -23.93
CA ASP A 58 5.62 -14.96 -25.15
C ASP A 58 4.10 -14.83 -25.36
N HIS A 59 3.38 -14.35 -24.34
CA HIS A 59 1.92 -14.18 -24.33
C HIS A 59 1.51 -12.70 -24.19
N ASP A 60 2.24 -11.78 -24.84
CA ASP A 60 2.09 -10.33 -24.63
C ASP A 60 0.65 -9.81 -24.79
N LEU A 61 -0.12 -10.32 -25.76
CA LEU A 61 -1.51 -9.92 -25.97
C LEU A 61 -2.40 -10.34 -24.78
N ALA A 62 -2.29 -11.59 -24.33
CA ALA A 62 -3.08 -12.10 -23.21
C ALA A 62 -2.74 -11.35 -21.92
N ASP A 63 -1.45 -11.15 -21.64
CA ASP A 63 -0.98 -10.39 -20.47
C ASP A 63 -1.49 -8.94 -20.48
N THR A 64 -1.66 -8.35 -21.67
CA THR A 64 -2.16 -6.98 -21.81
C THR A 64 -3.65 -6.88 -21.48
N VAL A 65 -4.44 -7.89 -21.85
CA VAL A 65 -5.90 -7.89 -21.69
C VAL A 65 -6.30 -8.38 -20.30
N CYS A 66 -5.66 -9.43 -19.80
CA CYS A 66 -6.06 -10.11 -18.57
C CYS A 66 -5.19 -9.74 -17.34
N GLY A 67 -4.11 -8.99 -17.54
CA GLY A 67 -3.05 -8.87 -16.54
C GLY A 67 -2.18 -10.13 -16.48
N CYS A 68 -1.20 -10.14 -15.57
CA CYS A 68 -0.31 -11.27 -15.38
C CYS A 68 0.16 -11.38 -13.93
N THR A 69 0.71 -12.54 -13.56
CA THR A 69 1.34 -12.75 -12.26
C THR A 69 2.85 -12.70 -12.40
N CYS A 70 3.53 -11.90 -11.58
CA CYS A 70 4.98 -11.88 -11.55
C CYS A 70 5.54 -13.22 -11.07
N SER A 71 6.33 -13.90 -11.90
CA SER A 71 6.94 -15.19 -11.55
C SER A 71 7.94 -15.11 -10.39
N HIS A 72 8.49 -13.92 -10.11
CA HIS A 72 9.48 -13.73 -9.05
C HIS A 72 8.85 -13.47 -7.68
N CYS A 73 7.81 -12.63 -7.59
CA CYS A 73 7.20 -12.26 -6.30
C CYS A 73 5.75 -12.75 -6.12
N GLY A 74 5.13 -13.32 -7.16
CA GLY A 74 3.75 -13.80 -7.11
C GLY A 74 2.68 -12.71 -7.11
N MET A 75 3.05 -11.43 -7.28
CA MET A 75 2.08 -10.34 -7.33
C MET A 75 1.25 -10.40 -8.62
N GLU A 76 -0.05 -10.19 -8.51
CA GLU A 76 -0.95 -9.98 -9.65
C GLU A 76 -0.84 -8.54 -10.16
N LEU A 77 -0.66 -8.38 -11.47
CA LEU A 77 -0.27 -7.13 -12.10
C LEU A 77 -1.21 -6.77 -13.25
N GLU A 78 -1.69 -5.53 -13.26
CA GLU A 78 -2.35 -4.94 -14.42
C GLU A 78 -1.31 -4.47 -15.45
N ALA A 79 -1.54 -4.69 -16.74
CA ALA A 79 -0.62 -4.21 -17.77
C ALA A 79 -0.71 -2.68 -17.91
N LEU A 80 0.43 -2.00 -17.89
CA LEU A 80 0.51 -0.55 -18.05
C LEU A 80 1.57 -0.15 -19.08
N ARG A 81 1.13 0.31 -20.26
CA ARG A 81 2.04 0.93 -21.24
C ARG A 81 2.31 2.37 -20.87
N THR A 82 3.55 2.67 -20.49
CA THR A 82 3.96 4.03 -20.16
C THR A 82 5.48 4.21 -20.21
N ARG A 83 5.91 5.45 -20.49
CA ARG A 83 7.32 5.86 -20.40
C ARG A 83 7.72 6.32 -18.99
N LYS A 84 6.76 6.47 -18.08
CA LYS A 84 7.03 6.84 -16.68
C LYS A 84 7.93 5.78 -16.04
N SER A 85 8.96 6.23 -15.34
CA SER A 85 9.97 5.37 -14.68
C SER A 85 9.85 5.41 -13.17
N VAL A 86 9.13 6.39 -12.61
CA VAL A 86 8.90 6.54 -11.17
C VAL A 86 7.43 6.81 -10.93
N PHE A 87 6.80 6.04 -10.05
CA PHE A 87 5.40 6.17 -9.66
C PHE A 87 5.38 6.45 -8.17
N ARG A 88 4.47 7.33 -7.77
CA ARG A 88 4.23 7.67 -6.37
C ARG A 88 2.74 7.77 -6.21
N ASP A 89 2.24 7.17 -5.13
CA ASP A 89 0.84 7.20 -4.80
C ASP A 89 0.65 7.32 -3.29
N MET A 90 -0.54 7.76 -2.88
CA MET A 90 -0.92 7.87 -1.47
C MET A 90 -2.38 7.53 -1.30
N GLU A 91 -2.65 6.60 -0.40
CA GLU A 91 -3.99 6.11 -0.09
C GLU A 91 -4.22 6.03 1.42
N TYR A 92 -5.48 5.98 1.82
CA TYR A 92 -5.87 5.80 3.21
C TYR A 92 -6.20 4.34 3.50
N PHE A 93 -5.54 3.79 4.53
CA PHE A 93 -5.87 2.51 5.12
C PHE A 93 -6.50 2.75 6.49
N SER A 94 -7.55 2.03 6.85
CA SER A 94 -8.13 2.13 8.18
C SER A 94 -8.36 0.77 8.81
N ILE A 95 -8.22 0.73 10.13
CA ILE A 95 -8.58 -0.43 10.95
C ILE A 95 -9.54 -0.01 12.04
N VAL A 96 -10.41 -0.95 12.44
CA VAL A 96 -11.26 -0.81 13.62
C VAL A 96 -10.65 -1.66 14.72
N THR A 97 -10.48 -1.08 15.91
CA THR A 97 -9.95 -1.76 17.09
C THR A 97 -10.72 -1.35 18.33
N THR A 98 -10.42 -1.95 19.47
CA THR A 98 -11.02 -1.63 20.76
C THR A 98 -9.94 -1.19 21.74
N CYS A 99 -10.23 -0.17 22.54
CA CYS A 99 -9.39 0.25 23.65
C CYS A 99 -10.26 0.51 24.88
N LYS A 100 -10.19 -0.39 25.87
CA LYS A 100 -11.11 -0.43 27.00
C LYS A 100 -12.58 -0.43 26.52
N GLN A 101 -13.38 0.56 26.92
CA GLN A 101 -14.79 0.71 26.57
C GLN A 101 -15.02 1.35 25.19
N TYR A 102 -13.97 1.78 24.49
CA TYR A 102 -14.10 2.50 23.21
C TYR A 102 -13.85 1.58 22.02
N GLN A 103 -14.65 1.74 20.96
CA GLN A 103 -14.29 1.31 19.62
C GLN A 103 -13.57 2.48 18.93
N VAL A 104 -12.38 2.21 18.40
CA VAL A 104 -11.51 3.24 17.81
C VAL A 104 -11.27 2.90 16.34
N ILE A 105 -11.59 3.84 15.45
CA ILE A 105 -11.22 3.76 14.03
C ILE A 105 -9.91 4.51 13.85
N ARG A 106 -8.88 3.84 13.34
CA ARG A 106 -7.55 4.40 13.15
C ARG A 106 -7.27 4.51 11.66
N PHE A 107 -6.92 5.70 11.20
CA PHE A 107 -6.61 5.99 9.80
C PHE A 107 -5.11 6.17 9.62
N PHE A 108 -4.59 5.56 8.56
CA PHE A 108 -3.20 5.56 8.19
C PHE A 108 -3.05 6.10 6.77
N SER A 109 -2.15 7.06 6.58
CA SER A 109 -1.69 7.44 5.25
C SER A 109 -0.64 6.44 4.82
N VAL A 110 -0.92 5.72 3.75
CA VAL A 110 -0.03 4.76 3.11
C VAL A 110 0.53 5.40 1.86
N LYS A 111 1.84 5.37 1.67
CA LYS A 111 2.50 5.90 0.48
C LYS A 111 3.27 4.80 -0.21
N SER A 112 3.15 4.74 -1.53
CA SER A 112 3.95 3.87 -2.37
C SER A 112 4.91 4.69 -3.22
N ARG A 113 6.09 4.14 -3.47
CA ARG A 113 7.02 4.64 -4.47
C ARG A 113 7.60 3.45 -5.22
N TYR A 114 7.33 3.38 -6.51
CA TYR A 114 7.96 2.43 -7.40
C TYR A 114 8.92 3.17 -8.33
N LYS A 115 10.09 2.58 -8.57
CA LYS A 115 11.04 2.99 -9.61
C LYS A 115 11.37 1.77 -10.47
N ALA A 116 11.32 1.93 -11.79
CA ALA A 116 11.57 0.84 -12.73
C ALA A 116 12.88 0.12 -12.45
N GLY A 117 12.80 -1.21 -12.38
CA GLY A 117 13.93 -2.08 -12.06
C GLY A 117 14.31 -2.12 -10.58
N GLN A 118 13.54 -1.50 -9.69
CA GLN A 118 13.77 -1.52 -8.24
C GLN A 118 12.53 -2.07 -7.52
N PRO A 119 12.70 -2.71 -6.35
CA PRO A 119 11.59 -3.05 -5.47
C PRO A 119 10.79 -1.82 -5.07
N ALA A 120 9.48 -2.00 -4.85
CA ALA A 120 8.61 -0.96 -4.34
C ALA A 120 9.02 -0.57 -2.91
N GLU A 121 8.94 0.73 -2.66
CA GLU A 121 9.14 1.31 -1.34
C GLU A 121 7.77 1.73 -0.79
N TYR A 122 7.47 1.31 0.43
CA TYR A 122 6.24 1.68 1.12
C TYR A 122 6.53 2.40 2.44
N SER A 123 5.65 3.32 2.79
CA SER A 123 5.61 3.92 4.13
C SER A 123 4.17 4.05 4.60
N ILE A 124 3.96 3.96 5.92
CA ILE A 124 2.64 3.99 6.52
C ILE A 124 2.71 4.72 7.85
N PHE A 125 1.82 5.71 8.02
CA PHE A 125 1.80 6.56 9.20
C PHE A 125 0.36 6.77 9.67
N GLU A 126 0.13 6.62 10.98
CA GLU A 126 -1.16 6.95 11.57
C GLU A 126 -1.37 8.46 11.55
N VAL A 127 -2.51 8.90 11.02
CA VAL A 127 -2.82 10.33 10.83
C VAL A 127 -4.06 10.77 11.60
N VAL A 128 -5.01 9.85 11.86
CA VAL A 128 -6.24 10.16 12.58
C VAL A 128 -6.66 8.98 13.46
N GLN A 129 -7.14 9.28 14.66
CA GLN A 129 -7.85 8.34 15.51
C GLN A 129 -9.24 8.90 15.81
N ARG A 130 -10.27 8.13 15.48
CA ARG A 130 -11.66 8.44 15.82
C ARG A 130 -12.07 7.55 16.99
N TRP A 131 -12.17 8.19 18.16
CA TRP A 131 -12.54 7.61 19.45
C TRP A 131 -14.02 7.80 19.75
#